data_AF-Q14V34-F1
#
_entry.id   AF-Q14V34-F1
#
_cell.length_a   1.000
_cell.length_b   1.000
_cell.length_c   1.000
_cell.angle_alpha   90.00
_cell.angle_beta   90.00
_cell.angle_gamma   90.00
#
_symmetry.space_group_name_H-M   'P 1'
#
loop_
_entity.id
_entity.type
_entity.pdbx_description
1 polymer ?
#
loop_
_entity_poly.entity_id
_entity_poly.type
_entity_poly.pdbx_seq_one_letter_code
_entity_poly.pdbx_strand_id
1 'polypeptide(L)'
;MLSEEQLATLYDCATTSTRLPNDFADDQEDLKNIIRYGELFKACHAINSTDFIQKSEDLKDEEKVALERIVEQKLAESAKNEKDIAWNVNIVVANSYVAKSLRPVINIQMPTVGGDTNFEFDIDSFAQFRQQLAQAVLAVNPQE
;
A
#
# COMPACT_ATOMS: atom_id res chain seq x y z
N MET A 1 -15.69 23.07 -0.93
CA MET A 1 -15.54 21.64 -1.30
C MET A 1 -14.41 21.57 -2.30
N LEU A 2 -13.43 20.71 -2.06
CA LEU A 2 -12.28 20.52 -2.96
C LEU A 2 -12.76 20.04 -4.34
N SER A 3 -12.06 20.45 -5.40
CA SER A 3 -12.31 19.92 -6.74
C SER A 3 -11.96 18.43 -6.83
N GLU A 4 -12.46 17.75 -7.85
CA GLU A 4 -12.13 16.34 -8.10
C GLU A 4 -10.61 16.13 -8.27
N GLU A 5 -9.93 17.06 -8.94
CA GLU A 5 -8.47 17.05 -9.12
C GLU A 5 -7.73 17.23 -7.79
N GLN A 6 -8.23 18.11 -6.92
CA GLN A 6 -7.68 18.29 -5.57
C GLN A 6 -7.88 17.02 -4.73
N LEU A 7 -9.06 16.42 -4.75
CA LEU A 7 -9.32 15.16 -4.02
C LEU A 7 -8.46 14.00 -4.52
N ALA A 8 -8.27 13.88 -5.83
CA ALA A 8 -7.38 12.88 -6.42
C ALA A 8 -5.92 13.10 -5.98
N THR A 9 -5.44 14.34 -5.99
CA THR A 9 -4.09 14.70 -5.52
C THR A 9 -3.93 14.40 -4.03
N LEU A 10 -4.95 14.72 -3.22
CA LEU A 10 -4.96 14.43 -1.79
C LEU A 10 -4.93 12.93 -1.52
N TYR A 11 -5.68 12.13 -2.26
CA TYR A 11 -5.63 10.68 -2.19
C TYR A 11 -4.22 10.16 -2.47
N ASP A 12 -3.60 10.62 -3.56
CA ASP A 12 -2.25 10.19 -3.94
C ASP A 12 -1.23 10.56 -2.85
N CYS A 13 -1.29 11.78 -2.33
CA CYS A 13 -0.40 12.22 -1.25
C CYS A 13 -0.61 11.44 0.05
N ALA A 14 -1.87 11.22 0.45
CA ALA A 14 -2.22 10.50 1.67
C ALA A 14 -1.79 9.03 1.64
N THR A 15 -1.89 8.37 0.48
CA THR A 15 -1.58 6.94 0.32
C THR A 15 -0.09 6.68 0.05
N THR A 16 0.60 7.59 -0.61
CA THR A 16 2.04 7.45 -0.93
C THR A 16 2.97 8.13 0.07
N SER A 17 2.44 8.82 1.08
CA SER A 17 3.20 9.68 2.01
C SER A 17 4.03 10.77 1.31
N THR A 18 3.59 11.20 0.12
CA THR A 18 4.18 12.35 -0.57
C THR A 18 3.61 13.65 -0.02
N ARG A 19 4.40 14.73 -0.08
CA ARG A 19 4.00 16.04 0.45
C ARG A 19 2.97 16.70 -0.46
N LEU A 20 1.89 17.24 0.11
CA LEU A 20 0.93 18.08 -0.61
C LEU A 20 1.61 19.32 -1.22
N PRO A 21 1.12 19.82 -2.38
CA PRO A 21 1.57 21.08 -2.96
C PRO A 21 1.47 22.24 -1.95
N ASN A 22 2.38 23.21 -2.03
CA ASN A 22 2.42 24.34 -1.08
C ASN A 22 1.21 25.29 -1.21
N ASP A 23 0.52 25.25 -2.35
CA ASP A 23 -0.64 26.06 -2.74
C ASP A 23 -1.94 25.24 -2.74
N PHE A 24 -1.97 24.11 -2.01
CA PHE A 24 -3.12 23.21 -2.03
C PHE A 24 -4.36 23.76 -1.28
N ALA A 25 -4.16 24.62 -0.27
CA ALA A 25 -5.24 25.22 0.52
C ALA A 25 -4.92 26.67 0.90
N ASP A 26 -5.93 27.54 0.79
CA ASP A 26 -5.81 28.97 1.07
C ASP A 26 -6.36 29.37 2.44
N ASP A 27 -7.21 28.54 3.07
CA ASP A 27 -7.84 28.84 4.35
C ASP A 27 -7.75 27.71 5.41
N GLN A 28 -8.13 28.04 6.65
CA GLN A 28 -8.11 27.08 7.77
C GLN A 28 -9.23 26.03 7.70
N GLU A 29 -10.34 26.32 7.01
CA GLU A 29 -11.47 25.41 6.88
C GLU A 29 -11.11 24.27 5.91
N ASP A 30 -10.40 24.60 4.84
CA ASP A 30 -9.79 23.68 3.90
C ASP A 30 -8.82 22.74 4.62
N LEU A 31 -7.95 23.24 5.50
CA LEU A 31 -6.96 22.40 6.19
C LEU A 31 -7.62 21.27 7.02
N LYS A 32 -8.71 21.57 7.73
CA LYS A 32 -9.44 20.55 8.51
C LYS A 32 -10.05 19.48 7.62
N ASN A 33 -10.69 19.91 6.52
CA ASN A 33 -11.30 18.99 5.55
C ASN A 33 -10.23 18.14 4.86
N ILE A 34 -9.06 18.71 4.55
CA ILE A 34 -7.93 18.02 3.94
C ILE A 34 -7.39 16.92 4.82
N ILE A 35 -7.14 17.22 6.10
CA ILE A 35 -6.67 16.22 7.06
C ILE A 35 -7.69 15.08 7.15
N ARG A 36 -8.96 15.44 7.32
CA ARG A 36 -10.06 14.49 7.45
C ARG A 36 -10.21 13.58 6.22
N TYR A 37 -10.22 14.14 5.02
CA TYR A 37 -10.31 13.36 3.79
C TYR A 37 -9.05 12.52 3.56
N GLY A 38 -7.86 13.04 3.89
CA GLY A 38 -6.61 12.29 3.83
C GLY A 38 -6.60 11.05 4.73
N GLU A 39 -7.12 11.16 5.96
CA GLU A 39 -7.26 10.02 6.87
C GLU A 39 -8.25 8.98 6.35
N LEU A 40 -9.41 9.42 5.83
CA LEU A 40 -10.39 8.54 5.20
C LEU A 40 -9.81 7.81 3.98
N PHE A 41 -9.11 8.53 3.11
CA PHE A 41 -8.45 7.95 1.94
C PHE A 41 -7.38 6.93 2.34
N LYS A 42 -6.56 7.22 3.36
CA LYS A 42 -5.56 6.27 3.88
C LYS A 42 -6.25 5.00 4.40
N ALA A 43 -7.32 5.15 5.18
CA ALA A 43 -8.06 4.03 5.73
C ALA A 43 -8.72 3.18 4.62
N CYS A 44 -9.41 3.83 3.68
CA CYS A 44 -10.04 3.18 2.53
C CYS A 44 -9.03 2.43 1.65
N HIS A 45 -7.88 3.05 1.36
CA HIS A 45 -6.82 2.43 0.59
C HIS A 45 -6.24 1.21 1.29
N ALA A 46 -5.99 1.30 2.60
CA ALA A 46 -5.40 0.22 3.38
C ALA A 46 -6.26 -1.05 3.44
N ILE A 47 -7.59 -0.91 3.42
CA ILE A 47 -8.52 -2.06 3.45
C ILE A 47 -9.13 -2.40 2.09
N ASN A 48 -8.74 -1.67 1.02
CA ASN A 48 -9.31 -1.80 -0.31
C ASN A 48 -10.86 -1.73 -0.32
N SER A 49 -11.44 -0.74 0.38
CA SER A 49 -12.89 -0.55 0.48
C SER A 49 -13.26 0.92 0.76
N THR A 50 -14.47 1.33 0.34
CA THR A 50 -15.09 2.63 0.64
C THR A 50 -15.83 2.67 1.98
N ASP A 51 -15.81 1.57 2.75
CA ASP A 51 -16.52 1.40 4.02
C ASP A 51 -16.34 2.57 5.01
N PHE A 52 -15.13 3.13 5.12
CA PHE A 52 -14.85 4.22 6.05
C PHE A 52 -15.56 5.53 5.67
N ILE A 53 -15.75 5.78 4.37
CA ILE A 53 -16.49 6.95 3.89
C ILE A 53 -17.99 6.77 4.19
N GLN A 54 -18.53 5.58 3.92
CA GLN A 54 -19.94 5.25 4.18
C GLN A 54 -20.31 5.42 5.65
N LYS A 55 -19.44 4.93 6.54
CA LYS A 55 -19.63 4.95 8.00
C LYS A 55 -19.35 6.32 8.65
N SER A 56 -18.82 7.30 7.92
CA SER A 56 -18.57 8.63 8.47
C SER A 56 -19.90 9.37 8.67
N GLU A 57 -20.28 9.63 9.93
CA GLU A 57 -21.51 10.37 10.27
C GLU A 57 -21.39 11.87 9.96
N ASP A 58 -20.16 12.39 9.94
CA ASP A 58 -19.89 13.83 9.82
C ASP A 58 -19.82 14.32 8.37
N LEU A 59 -19.98 13.44 7.36
CA LEU A 59 -19.92 13.79 5.93
C LEU A 59 -21.32 14.04 5.38
N LYS A 60 -21.48 15.11 4.60
CA LYS A 60 -22.70 15.31 3.80
C LYS A 60 -22.76 14.27 2.68
N ASP A 61 -23.96 13.91 2.25
CA ASP A 61 -24.15 12.90 1.19
C ASP A 61 -23.40 13.27 -0.11
N GLU A 62 -23.37 14.56 -0.47
CA GLU A 62 -22.60 15.06 -1.62
C GLU A 62 -21.09 14.81 -1.48
N GLU A 63 -20.55 14.94 -0.26
CA GLU A 63 -19.14 14.68 0.04
C GLU A 63 -18.84 13.19 -0.01
N LYS A 64 -19.74 12.35 0.53
CA LYS A 64 -19.60 10.88 0.45
C LYS A 64 -19.51 10.42 -0.99
N VAL A 65 -20.43 10.86 -1.85
CA VAL A 65 -20.45 10.49 -3.27
C VAL A 65 -19.16 10.92 -3.98
N ALA A 66 -18.67 12.13 -3.71
CA ALA A 66 -17.43 12.63 -4.32
C ALA A 66 -16.20 11.83 -3.89
N LEU A 67 -16.08 11.53 -2.59
CA LEU A 67 -14.96 10.79 -2.01
C LEU A 67 -14.98 9.32 -2.43
N GLU A 68 -16.15 8.67 -2.42
CA GLU A 68 -16.32 7.28 -2.86
C GLU A 68 -15.88 7.11 -4.30
N ARG A 69 -16.32 8.01 -5.19
CA ARG A 69 -15.92 7.99 -6.60
C ARG A 69 -14.40 8.05 -6.79
N ILE A 70 -13.72 8.92 -6.04
CA ILE A 70 -12.25 9.02 -6.09
C ILE A 70 -11.59 7.74 -5.60
N VAL A 71 -12.04 7.19 -4.47
CA VAL A 71 -11.51 5.95 -3.91
C VAL A 71 -11.72 4.78 -4.88
N GLU A 72 -12.93 4.60 -5.41
CA GLU A 72 -13.25 3.53 -6.36
C GLU A 72 -12.40 3.63 -7.63
N GLN A 73 -12.26 4.83 -8.20
CA GLN A 73 -11.42 5.06 -9.36
C GLN A 73 -9.96 4.69 -9.06
N LYS A 74 -9.40 5.20 -7.95
CA LYS A 74 -8.00 4.99 -7.59
C LYS A 74 -7.69 3.54 -7.21
N LEU A 75 -8.61 2.87 -6.53
CA LEU A 75 -8.49 1.44 -6.24
C LEU A 75 -8.56 0.60 -7.53
N ALA A 76 -9.45 0.95 -8.47
CA ALA A 76 -9.52 0.28 -9.76
C ALA A 76 -8.27 0.53 -10.64
N GLU A 77 -7.70 1.73 -10.59
CA GLU A 77 -6.42 2.04 -11.25
C GLU A 77 -5.25 1.28 -10.60
N SER A 78 -5.22 1.21 -9.26
CA SER A 78 -4.22 0.45 -8.51
C SER A 78 -4.28 -1.03 -8.87
N ALA A 79 -5.48 -1.63 -8.87
CA ALA A 79 -5.68 -3.04 -9.20
C ALA A 79 -5.27 -3.38 -10.65
N LYS A 80 -5.33 -2.43 -11.58
CA LYS A 80 -4.85 -2.63 -12.97
C LYS A 80 -3.32 -2.59 -13.07
N ASN A 81 -2.68 -1.83 -12.18
CA ASN A 81 -1.24 -1.61 -12.18
C ASN A 81 -0.49 -2.52 -11.21
N GLU A 82 -1.21 -3.23 -10.33
CA GLU A 82 -0.63 -4.17 -9.38
C GLU A 82 -0.09 -5.37 -10.15
N LYS A 83 1.24 -5.38 -10.33
CA LYS A 83 1.92 -6.59 -10.77
C LYS A 83 1.86 -7.58 -9.61
N ASP A 84 1.18 -8.69 -9.82
CA ASP A 84 1.21 -9.82 -8.89
C ASP A 84 2.66 -10.15 -8.51
N ILE A 85 2.94 -10.20 -7.21
CA ILE A 85 4.22 -10.67 -6.69
C ILE A 85 4.24 -12.20 -6.87
N ALA A 86 4.85 -12.65 -7.96
CA ALA A 86 5.03 -14.07 -8.22
C ALA A 86 6.06 -14.65 -7.23
N TRP A 87 5.69 -15.72 -6.53
CA TRP A 87 6.61 -16.44 -5.66
C TRP A 87 6.48 -17.94 -5.83
N ASN A 88 7.56 -18.68 -5.58
CA ASN A 88 7.58 -20.13 -5.62
C ASN A 88 8.63 -20.70 -4.65
N VAL A 89 8.50 -22.00 -4.34
CA VAL A 89 9.48 -22.74 -3.56
C VAL A 89 10.00 -23.89 -4.42
N ASN A 90 11.28 -23.83 -4.76
CA ASN A 90 11.98 -24.86 -5.50
C ASN A 90 12.78 -25.74 -4.54
N ILE A 91 12.90 -27.04 -4.82
CA ILE A 91 13.80 -27.92 -4.08
C ILE A 91 15.04 -28.15 -4.95
N VAL A 92 16.19 -27.68 -4.48
CA VAL A 92 17.47 -27.83 -5.19
C VAL A 92 18.36 -28.88 -4.52
N VAL A 93 19.18 -29.55 -5.32
CA VAL A 93 20.22 -30.46 -4.80
C VAL A 93 21.45 -29.63 -4.48
N ALA A 94 21.68 -29.36 -3.20
CA ALA A 94 22.93 -28.76 -2.74
C ALA A 94 24.02 -29.84 -2.70
N ASN A 95 25.03 -29.69 -3.56
CA ASN A 95 26.25 -30.50 -3.52
C ASN A 95 27.23 -29.83 -2.53
N SER A 96 27.32 -30.37 -1.33
CA SER A 96 28.48 -30.09 -0.47
C SER A 96 29.57 -31.12 -0.73
N TYR A 97 30.81 -30.82 -0.34
CA TYR A 97 31.96 -31.74 -0.50
C TYR A 97 31.75 -33.09 0.24
N VAL A 98 30.81 -33.16 1.18
CA VAL A 98 30.60 -34.32 2.07
C VAL A 98 29.28 -35.05 1.80
N ALA A 99 28.23 -34.35 1.34
CA ALA A 99 26.93 -34.94 1.06
C ALA A 99 26.09 -34.11 0.09
N LYS A 100 25.26 -34.79 -0.72
CA LYS A 100 24.15 -34.18 -1.44
C LYS A 100 22.99 -34.00 -0.46
N SER A 101 22.44 -32.79 -0.40
CA SER A 101 21.24 -32.51 0.40
C SER A 101 20.19 -31.83 -0.46
N LEU A 102 18.92 -32.15 -0.25
CA LEU A 102 17.82 -31.37 -0.81
C LEU A 102 17.62 -30.14 0.06
N ARG A 103 17.64 -28.96 -0.55
CA ARG A 103 17.39 -27.69 0.15
C ARG A 103 16.30 -26.94 -0.58
N PRO A 104 15.26 -26.46 0.11
CA PRO A 104 14.29 -25.60 -0.51
C PRO A 104 14.87 -24.19 -0.65
N VAL A 105 14.52 -23.56 -1.76
CA VAL A 105 14.90 -22.22 -2.17
C VAL A 105 13.62 -21.48 -2.52
N ILE A 106 13.35 -20.40 -1.81
CA ILE A 106 12.18 -19.55 -1.98
C ILE A 106 12.56 -18.43 -2.94
N ASN A 107 11.85 -18.30 -4.05
CA ASN A 107 12.02 -17.22 -5.02
C ASN A 107 10.83 -16.29 -4.95
N ILE A 108 11.09 -14.99 -4.86
CA ILE A 108 10.07 -13.94 -4.84
C ILE A 108 10.45 -12.90 -5.89
N GLN A 109 9.62 -12.74 -6.91
CA GLN A 109 9.77 -11.71 -7.92
C GLN A 109 8.98 -10.47 -7.50
N MET A 110 9.69 -9.40 -7.15
CA MET A 110 9.08 -8.14 -6.75
C MET A 110 9.32 -7.05 -7.79
N PRO A 111 8.32 -6.21 -8.10
CA PRO A 111 8.53 -5.01 -8.90
C PRO A 111 9.40 -4.02 -8.12
N THR A 112 10.48 -3.55 -8.74
CA THR A 112 11.38 -2.52 -8.21
C THR A 112 11.49 -1.36 -9.21
N VAL A 113 12.11 -0.24 -8.80
CA VAL A 113 12.30 0.94 -9.67
C VAL A 113 13.06 0.61 -10.97
N GLY A 114 13.86 -0.47 -10.99
CA GLY A 114 14.59 -0.95 -12.17
C GLY A 114 13.91 -2.06 -12.97
N GLY A 115 12.65 -2.40 -12.67
CA GLY A 115 11.96 -3.58 -13.20
C GLY A 115 11.81 -4.68 -12.16
N ASP A 116 11.47 -5.89 -12.60
CA ASP A 116 11.17 -6.98 -11.68
C ASP A 116 12.48 -7.64 -11.20
N THR A 117 12.72 -7.64 -9.88
CA THR A 117 13.88 -8.26 -9.25
C THR A 117 13.49 -9.59 -8.60
N ASN A 118 14.23 -10.67 -8.88
CA ASN A 118 14.05 -11.95 -8.23
C ASN A 118 14.92 -12.04 -6.96
N PHE A 119 14.29 -12.18 -5.81
CA PHE A 119 14.95 -12.43 -4.54
C PHE A 119 14.94 -13.93 -4.24
N GLU A 120 16.11 -14.47 -3.95
CA GLU A 120 16.29 -15.88 -3.59
C GLU A 120 16.63 -16.01 -2.11
N PHE A 121 15.90 -16.86 -1.39
CA PHE A 121 16.10 -17.13 0.03
C PHE A 121 16.24 -18.63 0.28
N ASP A 122 17.14 -19.01 1.18
CA ASP A 122 17.02 -20.28 1.90
C ASP A 122 15.99 -20.16 3.03
N ILE A 123 15.70 -21.26 3.74
CA ILE A 123 14.69 -21.25 4.82
C ILE A 123 15.04 -20.24 5.92
N ASP A 124 16.31 -20.16 6.31
CA ASP A 124 16.74 -19.37 7.47
C ASP A 124 16.70 -17.88 7.15
N SER A 125 17.22 -17.49 5.98
CA SER A 125 17.13 -16.12 5.44
C SER A 125 15.69 -15.71 5.15
N PHE A 126 14.84 -16.63 4.66
CA PHE A 126 13.41 -16.34 4.49
C PHE A 126 12.71 -16.13 5.83
N ALA A 127 13.06 -16.91 6.87
CA ALA A 127 12.52 -16.71 8.20
C ALA A 127 12.92 -15.34 8.79
N GLN A 128 14.17 -14.92 8.61
CA GLN A 128 14.64 -13.60 9.00
C GLN A 128 13.96 -12.48 8.22
N PHE A 129 13.83 -12.63 6.90
CA PHE A 129 13.12 -11.68 6.05
C PHE A 129 11.68 -11.47 6.54
N ARG A 130 10.95 -12.54 6.86
CA ARG A 130 9.59 -12.44 7.41
C ARG A 130 9.53 -11.73 8.76
N GLN A 131 10.50 -11.97 9.63
CA GLN A 131 10.56 -11.26 10.93
C GLN A 131 10.81 -9.76 10.74
N GLN A 132 11.75 -9.39 9.87
CA GLN A 132 12.04 -8.00 9.55
C GLN A 132 10.84 -7.30 8.90
N LEU A 133 10.17 -7.98 7.96
CA LEU A 133 8.96 -7.46 7.32
C LEU A 133 7.84 -7.23 8.34
N ALA A 134 7.60 -8.19 9.25
CA ALA A 134 6.59 -8.04 10.30
C ALA A 134 6.88 -6.85 11.22
N GLN A 135 8.15 -6.65 11.60
CA GLN A 135 8.57 -5.49 12.40
C GLN A 135 8.37 -4.17 11.65
N ALA A 136 8.70 -4.13 10.35
CA ALA A 136 8.49 -2.96 9.51
C ALA A 136 6.99 -2.61 9.37
N VAL A 137 6.14 -3.63 9.16
CA VAL A 137 4.68 -3.44 9.09
C VAL A 137 4.14 -2.88 10.40
N LEU A 138 4.57 -3.40 11.55
CA LEU A 138 4.17 -2.88 12.86
C LEU A 138 4.66 -1.46 13.12
N ALA A 139 5.82 -1.06 12.58
CA ALA A 139 6.32 0.30 12.69
C ALA A 139 5.51 1.31 11.85
N VAL A 140 4.98 0.87 10.70
CA VAL A 140 4.15 1.72 9.81
C VAL A 140 2.69 1.77 10.27
N ASN A 141 2.18 0.65 10.76
CA ASN A 141 0.84 0.50 11.32
C ASN A 141 0.96 0.03 12.77
N PRO A 142 1.30 0.91 13.72
CA PRO A 142 1.19 0.56 15.12
C PRO A 142 -0.28 0.21 15.39
N GLN A 143 -0.54 -1.06 15.69
CA GLN A 143 -1.84 -1.44 16.23
C GLN A 143 -1.94 -0.77 17.60
N GLU A 144 -2.88 0.17 17.74
CA GLU A 144 -3.36 0.61 19.06
C GLU A 144 -4.04 -0.54 19.80
#